data_AF-A0AAP2Q4B6-F1
#
_entry.id   AF-A0AAP2Q4B6-F1
#
_cell.length_a   1.000
_cell.length_b   1.000
_cell.length_c   1.000
_cell.angle_alpha   90.00
_cell.angle_beta   90.00
_cell.angle_gamma   90.00
#
_symmetry.space_group_name_H-M   'P 1'
#
loop_
_entity.id
_entity.type
_entity.pdbx_description
1 polymer ?
#
loop_
_entity_poly.entity_id
_entity_poly.type
_entity_poly.pdbx_seq_one_letter_code
_entity_poly.pdbx_strand_id
1 'polypeptide(L)'
;MEKQLFISIVERYYPWISCLEKAAFQIHDDVNQKYDHVLPYGFHLKMAASFVSRYGYLVAESEADILILYAGAYLHDTIEDARMTYNDIVKFIDDFRVGSLVLPEEIKRKLEEQVPEIVYALTNEKGRNRKERANETYYKGIRDTRFASFIKMCDRLANIQYTMMFVFANRMLEVYRREYPEFIRSISEGSVTPIPDVMKKEAEWLLNSESYVI
;
A
#
# COMPACT_ATOMS: atom_id res chain seq x y z
N MET A 1 2.87 1.94 18.24
CA MET A 1 1.98 1.66 19.40
C MET A 1 2.00 0.18 19.81
N GLU A 2 1.42 -0.22 20.95
CA GLU A 2 1.30 -1.65 21.30
C GLU A 2 0.41 -2.41 20.30
N LYS A 3 0.81 -3.64 19.95
CA LYS A 3 0.08 -4.46 18.97
C LYS A 3 -1.37 -4.74 19.37
N GLN A 4 -1.62 -4.99 20.66
CA GLN A 4 -2.97 -5.28 21.14
C GLN A 4 -3.90 -4.06 21.05
N LEU A 5 -3.37 -2.86 21.31
CA LEU A 5 -4.09 -1.60 21.13
C LEU A 5 -4.39 -1.34 19.64
N PHE A 6 -3.42 -1.60 18.75
CA PHE A 6 -3.66 -1.51 17.31
C PHE A 6 -4.82 -2.43 16.87
N ILE A 7 -4.81 -3.70 17.29
CA ILE A 7 -5.87 -4.66 16.95
C ILE A 7 -7.24 -4.18 17.44
N SER A 8 -7.35 -3.71 18.69
CA SER A 8 -8.64 -3.27 19.23
C SER A 8 -9.18 -2.02 18.53
N ILE A 9 -8.30 -1.12 18.08
CA ILE A 9 -8.71 0.03 17.26
C ILE A 9 -9.14 -0.42 15.86
N VAL A 10 -8.42 -1.35 15.24
CA VAL A 10 -8.83 -1.93 13.94
C VAL A 10 -10.19 -2.59 14.04
N GLU A 11 -10.45 -3.36 15.10
CA GLU A 11 -11.76 -3.98 15.34
C GLU A 11 -12.87 -2.92 15.50
N ARG A 12 -12.61 -1.84 16.25
CA ARG A 12 -13.55 -0.72 16.43
C ARG A 12 -13.93 -0.07 15.09
N TYR A 13 -12.95 0.17 14.23
CA TYR A 13 -13.17 0.82 12.92
C TYR A 13 -13.32 -0.16 11.76
N TYR A 14 -13.47 -1.46 12.02
CA TYR A 14 -13.64 -2.48 11.00
C TYR A 14 -14.79 -2.18 10.02
N PRO A 15 -15.97 -1.67 10.45
CA PRO A 15 -17.01 -1.27 9.51
C PRO A 15 -16.54 -0.22 8.49
N TRP A 16 -15.75 0.76 8.94
CA TRP A 16 -15.19 1.78 8.06
C TRP A 16 -14.18 1.20 7.08
N ILE A 17 -13.23 0.41 7.60
CA ILE A 17 -12.16 -0.23 6.81
C ILE A 17 -12.75 -1.17 5.76
N SER A 18 -13.74 -1.99 6.12
CA SER A 18 -14.38 -2.94 5.21
C SER A 18 -15.21 -2.26 4.12
N CYS A 19 -15.87 -1.14 4.43
CA CYS A 19 -16.53 -0.35 3.39
C CYS A 19 -15.53 0.32 2.45
N LEU A 20 -14.39 0.79 2.97
CA LEU A 20 -13.33 1.39 2.15
C LEU A 20 -12.69 0.35 1.22
N GLU A 21 -12.42 -0.86 1.74
CA GLU A 21 -11.97 -2.02 0.96
C GLU A 21 -12.89 -2.25 -0.25
N LYS A 22 -14.20 -2.34 -0.02
CA LYS A 22 -15.19 -2.57 -1.10
C LYS A 22 -15.23 -1.43 -2.10
N ALA A 23 -15.15 -0.18 -1.62
CA ALA A 23 -15.15 0.99 -2.50
C ALA A 23 -13.89 1.03 -3.38
N ALA A 24 -12.71 0.74 -2.81
CA ALA A 24 -11.47 0.62 -3.55
C ALA A 24 -11.54 -0.49 -4.60
N PHE A 25 -12.11 -1.66 -4.28
CA PHE A 25 -12.29 -2.73 -5.26
C PHE A 25 -13.17 -2.28 -6.42
N GLN A 26 -14.28 -1.61 -6.12
CA GLN A 26 -15.20 -1.11 -7.13
C GLN A 26 -14.52 -0.11 -8.09
N ILE A 27 -13.69 0.80 -7.57
CA ILE A 27 -12.93 1.77 -8.38
C ILE A 27 -12.10 1.05 -9.46
N HIS A 28 -11.40 -0.03 -9.10
CA HIS A 28 -10.61 -0.81 -10.05
C HIS A 28 -11.47 -1.71 -10.97
N ASP A 29 -12.58 -2.25 -10.45
CA ASP A 29 -13.51 -3.06 -11.24
C ASP A 29 -14.22 -2.23 -12.33
N ASP A 30 -14.55 -0.97 -12.04
CA ASP A 30 -15.22 -0.04 -12.97
C ASP A 30 -14.38 0.27 -14.22
N VAL A 31 -13.05 0.19 -14.11
CA VAL A 31 -12.12 0.31 -15.23
C VAL A 31 -11.67 -1.04 -15.79
N ASN A 32 -12.23 -2.14 -15.28
CA ASN A 32 -11.90 -3.52 -15.60
C ASN A 32 -10.40 -3.85 -15.42
N GLN A 33 -9.77 -3.28 -14.40
CA GLN A 33 -8.39 -3.59 -14.07
C GLN A 33 -8.28 -4.99 -13.47
N LYS A 34 -7.29 -5.76 -13.93
CA LYS A 34 -7.01 -7.12 -13.46
C LYS A 34 -5.61 -7.20 -12.87
N TYR A 35 -5.45 -8.04 -11.87
CA TYR A 35 -4.15 -8.47 -11.36
C TYR A 35 -3.73 -9.76 -12.05
N ASP A 36 -2.51 -9.78 -12.58
CA ASP A 36 -1.96 -10.91 -13.36
C ASP A 36 -2.91 -11.40 -14.47
N HIS A 37 -3.56 -10.44 -15.15
CA HIS A 37 -4.52 -10.64 -16.25
C HIS A 37 -5.85 -11.35 -15.91
N VAL A 38 -5.93 -12.09 -14.81
CA VAL A 38 -7.07 -12.98 -14.52
C VAL A 38 -7.77 -12.66 -13.20
N LEU A 39 -7.06 -12.19 -12.18
CA LEU A 39 -7.63 -11.94 -10.87
C LEU A 39 -8.25 -10.52 -10.81
N PRO A 40 -9.34 -10.32 -10.04
CA PRO A 40 -9.80 -8.97 -9.70
C PRO A 40 -8.68 -8.18 -9.00
N TYR A 41 -8.51 -6.90 -9.32
CA TYR A 41 -7.41 -6.12 -8.74
C TYR A 41 -7.51 -5.98 -7.22
N GLY A 42 -8.72 -6.04 -6.66
CA GLY A 42 -8.95 -6.07 -5.22
C GLY A 42 -8.19 -7.20 -4.48
N PHE A 43 -7.81 -8.27 -5.16
CA PHE A 43 -6.94 -9.31 -4.59
C PHE A 43 -5.57 -8.74 -4.18
N HIS A 44 -4.91 -7.97 -5.05
CA HIS A 44 -3.64 -7.29 -4.75
C HIS A 44 -3.80 -6.27 -3.62
N LEU A 45 -4.84 -5.44 -3.69
CA LEU A 45 -5.11 -4.43 -2.66
C LEU A 45 -5.30 -5.08 -1.28
N LYS A 46 -6.00 -6.21 -1.21
CA LYS A 46 -6.18 -6.98 0.03
C LYS A 46 -4.88 -7.56 0.55
N MET A 47 -4.02 -8.05 -0.35
CA MET A 47 -2.69 -8.53 0.03
C MET A 47 -1.82 -7.39 0.60
N ALA A 48 -1.79 -6.22 -0.05
CA ALA A 48 -1.08 -5.04 0.46
C ALA A 48 -1.61 -4.61 1.84
N ALA A 49 -2.94 -4.52 2.00
CA ALA A 49 -3.57 -4.19 3.29
C ALA A 49 -3.31 -5.25 4.38
N SER A 50 -3.06 -6.52 4.02
CA SER A 50 -2.70 -7.55 5.00
C SER A 50 -1.37 -7.26 5.70
N PHE A 51 -0.42 -6.61 5.00
CA PHE A 51 0.83 -6.15 5.61
C PHE A 51 0.61 -4.95 6.52
N VAL A 52 -0.39 -4.10 6.27
CA VAL A 52 -0.83 -3.08 7.23
C VAL A 52 -1.35 -3.74 8.50
N SER A 53 -2.23 -4.74 8.38
CA SER A 53 -2.75 -5.50 9.54
C SER A 53 -1.62 -6.15 10.36
N ARG A 54 -0.56 -6.60 9.69
CA ARG A 54 0.56 -7.29 10.32
C ARG A 54 1.59 -6.36 10.95
N TYR A 55 1.82 -5.17 10.38
CA TYR A 55 2.95 -4.30 10.76
C TYR A 55 2.57 -2.86 11.08
N GLY A 56 1.34 -2.43 10.82
CA GLY A 56 0.90 -1.05 11.00
C GLY A 56 1.12 -0.52 12.42
N TYR A 57 1.02 -1.38 13.44
CA TYR A 57 1.30 -1.02 14.84
C TYR A 57 2.73 -0.52 15.08
N LEU A 58 3.69 -0.84 14.20
CA LEU A 58 5.09 -0.41 14.30
C LEU A 58 5.29 1.05 13.85
N VAL A 59 4.37 1.60 13.04
CA VAL A 59 4.47 2.96 12.50
C VAL A 59 3.32 3.86 12.94
N ALA A 60 2.17 3.29 13.33
CA ALA A 60 1.03 4.03 13.83
C ALA A 60 1.25 4.52 15.27
N GLU A 61 0.90 5.79 15.50
CA GLU A 61 0.98 6.46 16.80
C GLU A 61 -0.40 6.90 17.30
N SER A 62 -1.38 7.00 16.40
CA SER A 62 -2.76 7.43 16.70
C SER A 62 -3.82 6.58 15.98
N GLU A 63 -5.08 6.71 16.39
CA GLU A 63 -6.21 6.05 15.70
C GLU A 63 -6.34 6.50 14.24
N ALA A 64 -6.08 7.78 13.97
CA ALA A 64 -6.09 8.34 12.61
C ALA A 64 -5.04 7.66 11.72
N ASP A 65 -3.84 7.42 12.24
CA ASP A 65 -2.77 6.76 11.48
C ASP A 65 -3.19 5.37 11.01
N ILE A 66 -3.92 4.62 11.83
CA ILE A 66 -4.40 3.29 11.46
C ILE A 66 -5.32 3.38 10.23
N LEU A 67 -6.28 4.32 10.24
CA LEU A 67 -7.18 4.51 9.10
C LEU A 67 -6.44 5.02 7.86
N ILE A 68 -5.47 5.92 8.03
CA ILE A 68 -4.62 6.42 6.95
C ILE A 68 -3.82 5.28 6.32
N LEU A 69 -3.26 4.36 7.11
CA LEU A 69 -2.50 3.22 6.60
C LEU A 69 -3.37 2.27 5.77
N TYR A 70 -4.58 1.95 6.25
CA TYR A 70 -5.51 1.14 5.47
C TYR A 70 -5.97 1.86 4.20
N ALA A 71 -6.29 3.14 4.29
CA ALA A 71 -6.69 3.93 3.12
C ALA A 71 -5.57 4.04 2.08
N GLY A 72 -4.34 4.31 2.53
CA GLY A 72 -3.16 4.31 1.67
C GLY A 72 -2.97 2.96 0.98
N ALA A 73 -3.07 1.84 1.70
CA ALA A 73 -2.93 0.52 1.11
C ALA A 73 -4.05 0.18 0.10
N TYR A 74 -5.30 0.55 0.37
CA TYR A 74 -6.41 0.26 -0.54
C TYR A 74 -6.44 1.20 -1.75
N LEU A 75 -5.96 2.44 -1.63
CA LEU A 75 -6.07 3.44 -2.69
C LEU A 75 -4.76 3.67 -3.46
N HIS A 76 -3.63 3.06 -3.08
CA HIS A 76 -2.30 3.40 -3.62
C HIS A 76 -2.17 3.40 -5.14
N ASP A 77 -2.90 2.53 -5.85
CA ASP A 77 -2.84 2.39 -7.31
C ASP A 77 -4.00 3.07 -8.05
N THR A 78 -4.90 3.76 -7.34
CA THR A 78 -6.13 4.29 -7.95
C THR A 78 -5.88 5.39 -8.97
N ILE A 79 -4.85 6.22 -8.76
CA ILE A 79 -4.43 7.23 -9.74
C ILE A 79 -3.70 6.58 -10.91
N GLU A 80 -2.75 5.68 -10.63
CA GLU A 80 -1.91 5.03 -11.66
C GLU A 80 -2.76 4.19 -12.62
N ASP A 81 -3.68 3.39 -12.08
CA ASP A 81 -4.32 2.33 -12.85
C ASP A 81 -5.86 2.41 -12.91
N ALA A 82 -6.50 3.13 -11.99
CA ALA A 82 -7.95 3.26 -11.92
C ALA A 82 -8.53 4.60 -12.40
N ARG A 83 -7.74 5.36 -13.17
CA ARG A 83 -8.14 6.63 -13.81
C ARG A 83 -8.61 7.72 -12.85
N MET A 84 -8.33 7.59 -11.55
CA MET A 84 -8.59 8.66 -10.60
C MET A 84 -7.55 9.77 -10.76
N THR A 85 -7.95 11.01 -10.49
CA THR A 85 -7.03 12.13 -10.31
C THR A 85 -6.81 12.39 -8.82
N TYR A 86 -5.79 13.19 -8.48
CA TYR A 86 -5.58 13.67 -7.11
C TYR A 86 -6.86 14.27 -6.50
N ASN A 87 -7.56 15.12 -7.26
CA ASN A 87 -8.79 15.76 -6.80
C ASN A 87 -9.94 14.77 -6.60
N ASP A 88 -9.98 13.68 -7.38
CA ASP A 88 -10.96 12.62 -7.15
C ASP A 88 -10.69 11.88 -5.84
N ILE A 89 -9.43 11.71 -5.44
CA ILE A 89 -9.07 11.12 -4.14
C ILE A 89 -9.46 12.05 -2.99
N VAL A 90 -9.14 13.35 -3.09
CA VAL A 90 -9.56 14.36 -2.11
C VAL A 90 -11.08 14.31 -1.91
N LYS A 91 -11.83 14.38 -3.01
CA LYS A 91 -13.28 14.34 -2.98
C LYS A 91 -13.80 13.01 -2.43
N PHE A 92 -13.22 11.89 -2.85
CA PHE A 92 -13.60 10.57 -2.38
C PHE A 92 -13.49 10.48 -0.86
N ILE A 93 -12.39 10.94 -0.27
CA ILE A 93 -12.19 10.90 1.19
C ILE A 93 -13.14 11.85 1.93
N ASP A 94 -13.31 13.08 1.45
CA ASP A 94 -14.26 14.04 2.07
C ASP A 94 -15.70 13.53 2.01
N ASP A 95 -16.12 12.91 0.89
CA ASP A 95 -17.47 12.39 0.69
C ASP A 95 -17.69 10.99 1.31
N PHE A 96 -16.63 10.29 1.75
CA PHE A 96 -16.74 8.90 2.19
C PHE A 96 -17.56 8.75 3.48
N ARG A 97 -18.67 8.00 3.42
CA ARG A 97 -19.58 7.76 4.55
C ARG A 97 -19.91 6.27 4.67
N VAL A 98 -20.10 5.81 5.91
CA VAL A 98 -20.37 4.40 6.21
C VAL A 98 -21.59 4.26 7.10
N GLY A 99 -22.76 4.13 6.49
CA GLY A 99 -24.04 4.06 7.22
C GLY A 99 -24.19 5.23 8.20
N SER A 100 -24.45 4.92 9.48
CA SER A 100 -24.55 5.91 10.56
C SER A 100 -23.22 6.14 11.30
N LEU A 101 -22.12 5.53 10.89
CA LEU A 101 -20.82 5.71 11.53
C LEU A 101 -20.25 7.08 11.17
N VAL A 102 -20.02 7.90 12.20
CA VAL A 102 -19.38 9.22 12.08
C VAL A 102 -18.00 9.14 12.71
N LEU A 103 -16.96 9.42 11.92
CA LEU A 103 -15.60 9.53 12.44
C LEU A 103 -15.47 10.82 13.28
N PRO A 104 -14.65 10.82 14.34
CA PRO A 104 -14.26 12.05 15.01
C PRO A 104 -13.66 13.06 14.02
N GLU A 105 -14.01 14.33 14.17
CA GLU A 105 -13.61 15.40 13.24
C GLU A 105 -12.09 15.49 13.05
N GLU A 106 -11.32 15.29 14.13
CA GLU A 106 -9.86 15.27 14.05
C GLU A 106 -9.34 14.12 13.18
N ILE A 107 -9.95 12.94 13.27
CA ILE A 107 -9.57 11.77 12.46
C ILE A 107 -9.93 12.02 11.00
N LYS A 108 -11.12 12.56 10.74
CA LYS A 108 -11.57 12.92 9.39
C LYS A 108 -10.59 13.91 8.74
N ARG A 109 -10.25 15.00 9.43
CA ARG A 109 -9.31 16.01 8.92
C ARG A 109 -7.93 15.42 8.58
N LYS A 110 -7.38 14.56 9.45
CA LYS A 110 -6.07 13.91 9.19
C LYS A 110 -6.11 12.97 7.99
N LEU A 111 -7.24 12.30 7.74
CA LEU A 111 -7.43 11.47 6.54
C LEU A 111 -7.40 12.31 5.27
N GLU A 112 -8.13 13.43 5.26
CA GLU A 112 -8.19 14.36 4.12
C GLU A 112 -6.83 14.98 3.80
N GLU A 113 -6.05 15.32 4.83
CA GLU A 113 -4.72 15.90 4.67
C GLU A 113 -3.68 14.88 4.17
N GLN A 114 -3.76 13.61 4.60
CA GLN A 114 -2.66 12.66 4.45
C GLN A 114 -2.88 11.61 3.34
N VAL A 115 -4.11 11.15 3.12
CA VAL A 115 -4.39 10.05 2.18
C VAL A 115 -4.13 10.47 0.73
N PRO A 116 -4.62 11.62 0.23
CA PRO A 116 -4.33 12.06 -1.14
C PRO A 116 -2.83 12.19 -1.41
N GLU A 117 -2.06 12.71 -0.45
CA GLU A 117 -0.60 12.82 -0.55
C GLU A 117 0.11 11.47 -0.66
N ILE A 118 -0.35 10.46 0.10
CA ILE A 118 0.20 9.10 0.02
C ILE A 118 -0.07 8.51 -1.37
N VAL A 119 -1.32 8.58 -1.85
CA VAL A 119 -1.69 8.01 -3.15
C VAL A 119 -0.92 8.71 -4.28
N TYR A 120 -0.79 10.03 -4.21
CA TYR A 120 0.00 10.79 -5.18
C TYR A 120 1.48 10.41 -5.17
N ALA A 121 2.10 10.33 -3.98
CA ALA A 121 3.51 9.95 -3.86
C ALA A 121 3.80 8.53 -4.37
N LEU A 122 2.80 7.64 -4.38
CA LEU A 122 2.93 6.27 -4.85
C LEU A 122 2.64 6.09 -6.35
N THR A 123 2.08 7.12 -6.99
CA THR A 123 1.83 7.16 -8.44
C THR A 123 3.14 7.40 -9.19
N ASN A 124 3.40 6.64 -10.24
CA ASN A 124 4.69 6.74 -10.93
C ASN A 124 4.77 8.01 -11.80
N GLU A 125 6.00 8.40 -12.11
CA GLU A 125 6.26 9.42 -13.13
C GLU A 125 5.97 8.89 -14.53
N LYS A 126 5.73 9.80 -15.47
CA LYS A 126 5.58 9.43 -16.88
C LYS A 126 6.92 8.91 -17.42
N GLY A 127 6.91 7.71 -18.00
CA GLY A 127 8.12 7.08 -18.52
C GLY A 127 7.82 5.92 -19.46
N ARG A 128 8.74 5.66 -20.40
CA ARG A 128 8.61 4.60 -21.41
C ARG A 128 8.80 3.21 -20.82
N ASN A 129 9.54 3.12 -19.73
CA ASN A 129 9.87 1.87 -19.04
C ASN A 129 9.83 2.06 -17.52
N ARG A 130 9.88 0.95 -16.77
CA ARG A 130 9.80 0.95 -15.30
C ARG A 130 10.84 1.85 -14.63
N LYS A 131 12.05 1.93 -15.19
CA LYS A 131 13.15 2.74 -14.64
C LYS A 131 12.91 4.24 -14.84
N GLU A 132 12.37 4.63 -16.00
CA GLU A 132 11.99 6.03 -16.24
C GLU A 132 10.81 6.47 -15.36
N ARG A 133 9.86 5.55 -15.13
CA ARG A 133 8.70 5.77 -14.27
C ARG A 133 9.05 5.88 -12.77
N ALA A 134 10.01 5.08 -12.32
CA ALA A 134 10.50 5.09 -10.94
C ALA A 134 11.84 5.84 -10.83
N ASN A 135 11.81 7.14 -11.10
CA ASN A 135 13.00 8.00 -11.09
C ASN A 135 13.29 8.62 -9.71
N GLU A 136 14.30 9.48 -9.62
CA GLU A 136 14.69 10.12 -8.35
C GLU A 136 13.57 11.00 -7.75
N THR A 137 12.78 11.67 -8.59
CA THR A 137 11.67 12.52 -8.12
C THR A 137 10.58 11.66 -7.47
N TYR A 138 10.23 10.54 -8.12
CA TYR A 138 9.30 9.55 -7.58
C TYR A 138 9.74 9.06 -6.20
N TYR A 139 10.97 8.56 -6.08
CA TYR A 139 11.45 8.03 -4.81
C TYR A 139 11.64 9.12 -3.74
N LYS A 140 12.02 10.34 -4.12
CA LYS A 140 12.04 11.47 -3.19
C LYS A 140 10.64 11.77 -2.64
N GLY A 141 9.61 11.79 -3.49
CA GLY A 141 8.22 11.94 -3.05
C GLY A 141 7.80 10.87 -2.04
N ILE A 142 8.13 9.60 -2.31
CA ILE A 142 7.85 8.48 -1.39
C ILE A 142 8.53 8.65 -0.02
N ARG A 143 9.75 9.18 -0.01
CA ARG A 143 10.51 9.38 1.23
C ARG A 143 9.99 10.58 2.02
N ASP A 144 9.61 11.66 1.35
CA ASP A 144 9.16 12.89 1.98
C ASP A 144 7.71 12.83 2.47
N THR A 145 6.89 11.93 1.91
CA THR A 145 5.51 11.73 2.34
C THR A 145 5.40 10.72 3.48
N ARG A 146 4.87 11.16 4.62
CA ARG A 146 4.61 10.29 5.79
C ARG A 146 3.78 9.07 5.37
N PHE A 147 4.21 7.90 5.85
CA PHE A 147 3.71 6.55 5.51
C PHE A 147 3.89 6.05 4.08
N ALA A 148 4.22 6.87 3.08
CA ALA A 148 4.32 6.39 1.69
C ALA A 148 5.40 5.29 1.54
N SER A 149 6.56 5.45 2.18
CA SER A 149 7.61 4.41 2.17
C SER A 149 7.15 3.08 2.78
N PHE A 150 6.33 3.13 3.85
CA PHE A 150 5.75 1.93 4.46
C PHE A 150 4.73 1.25 3.53
N ILE A 151 3.82 2.02 2.93
CA ILE A 151 2.83 1.49 1.99
C ILE A 151 3.50 0.94 0.72
N LYS A 152 4.56 1.58 0.22
CA LYS A 152 5.34 1.05 -0.91
C LYS A 152 6.00 -0.28 -0.58
N MET A 153 6.43 -0.46 0.67
CA MET A 153 6.94 -1.75 1.14
C MET A 153 5.83 -2.81 1.22
N CYS A 154 4.62 -2.44 1.66
CA CYS A 154 3.45 -3.34 1.63
C CYS A 154 3.12 -3.80 0.21
N ASP A 155 3.08 -2.89 -0.77
CA ASP A 155 2.91 -3.18 -2.20
C ASP A 155 4.00 -4.16 -2.71
N ARG A 156 5.27 -3.90 -2.40
CA ARG A 156 6.37 -4.79 -2.82
C ARG A 156 6.25 -6.17 -2.18
N LEU A 157 5.93 -6.26 -0.90
CA LEU A 157 5.76 -7.55 -0.20
C LEU A 157 4.57 -8.34 -0.75
N ALA A 158 3.45 -7.68 -1.06
CA ALA A 158 2.30 -8.31 -1.71
C ALA A 158 2.71 -8.93 -3.06
N ASN A 159 3.41 -8.16 -3.90
CA ASN A 159 3.90 -8.65 -5.19
C ASN A 159 4.89 -9.82 -5.06
N ILE A 160 5.82 -9.76 -4.11
CA ILE A 160 6.77 -10.87 -3.86
C ILE A 160 6.03 -12.11 -3.37
N GLN A 161 5.13 -11.95 -2.39
CA GLN A 161 4.37 -13.06 -1.82
C GLN A 161 3.49 -13.73 -2.88
N TYR A 162 2.82 -12.96 -3.72
CA TYR A 162 2.02 -13.51 -4.82
C TYR A 162 2.89 -14.31 -5.79
N THR A 163 4.05 -13.76 -6.16
CA THR A 163 5.00 -14.42 -7.05
C THR A 163 5.45 -15.79 -6.52
N MET A 164 5.59 -15.93 -5.20
CA MET A 164 5.96 -17.20 -4.55
C MET A 164 4.84 -18.24 -4.46
N MET A 165 3.57 -17.84 -4.60
CA MET A 165 2.46 -18.79 -4.54
C MET A 165 2.41 -19.73 -5.75
N PHE A 166 3.16 -19.44 -6.83
CA PHE A 166 3.22 -20.24 -8.04
C PHE A 166 4.62 -20.83 -8.25
N VAL A 167 4.68 -22.15 -8.46
CA VAL A 167 5.85 -23.00 -8.17
C VAL A 167 6.90 -23.04 -9.29
N PHE A 168 6.59 -22.59 -10.51
CA PHE A 168 7.54 -22.68 -11.62
C PHE A 168 8.44 -21.46 -11.69
N ALA A 169 9.76 -21.67 -11.51
CA ALA A 169 10.88 -20.74 -11.75
C ALA A 169 10.42 -19.33 -12.17
N ASN A 170 9.94 -18.57 -11.19
CA ASN A 170 9.22 -17.37 -11.53
C ASN A 170 10.24 -16.29 -11.91
N ARG A 171 10.40 -16.05 -13.21
CA ARG A 171 11.27 -14.99 -13.76
C ARG A 171 11.04 -13.65 -13.05
N MET A 172 9.82 -13.38 -12.57
CA MET A 172 9.53 -12.19 -11.79
C MET A 172 10.20 -12.20 -10.41
N LEU A 173 10.34 -13.35 -9.74
CA LEU A 173 11.05 -13.45 -8.47
C LEU A 173 12.53 -13.10 -8.64
N GLU A 174 13.16 -13.54 -9.73
CA GLU A 174 14.54 -13.15 -10.04
C GLU A 174 14.68 -11.65 -10.32
N VAL A 175 13.70 -11.06 -11.03
CA VAL A 175 13.63 -9.61 -11.23
C VAL A 175 13.53 -8.90 -9.89
N TYR A 176 12.62 -9.32 -9.01
CA TYR A 176 12.47 -8.74 -7.68
C TYR A 176 13.75 -8.89 -6.85
N ARG A 177 14.40 -10.06 -6.87
CA ARG A 177 15.67 -10.32 -6.16
C ARG A 177 16.77 -9.37 -6.63
N ARG A 178 16.89 -9.16 -7.94
CA ARG A 178 17.90 -8.25 -8.53
C ARG A 178 17.61 -6.78 -8.20
N GLU A 179 16.35 -6.37 -8.24
CA GLU A 179 15.94 -4.97 -7.97
C GLU A 179 15.95 -4.62 -6.48
N TYR A 180 15.79 -5.60 -5.59
CA TYR A 180 15.51 -5.35 -4.17
C TYR A 180 16.54 -4.45 -3.46
N PRO A 181 17.87 -4.62 -3.61
CA PRO A 181 18.85 -3.76 -2.94
C PRO A 181 18.71 -2.28 -3.31
N GLU A 182 18.50 -1.97 -4.59
CA GLU A 182 18.29 -0.60 -5.05
C GLU A 182 16.92 -0.08 -4.62
N PHE A 183 15.88 -0.90 -4.74
CA PHE A 183 14.52 -0.57 -4.33
C PHE A 183 14.46 -0.17 -2.87
N ILE A 184 14.94 -1.01 -1.94
CA ILE A 184 14.81 -0.76 -0.50
C ILE A 184 15.60 0.49 -0.09
N ARG A 185 16.79 0.68 -0.68
CA ARG A 185 17.59 1.89 -0.48
C ARG A 185 16.81 3.14 -0.89
N SER A 186 16.21 3.10 -2.08
CA SER A 186 15.50 4.23 -2.67
C SER A 186 14.27 4.66 -1.87
N ILE A 187 13.60 3.74 -1.17
CA ILE A 187 12.43 4.09 -0.34
C ILE A 187 12.75 4.23 1.15
N SER A 188 13.93 3.82 1.63
CA SER A 188 14.24 3.81 3.08
C SER A 188 15.20 4.91 3.52
N GLU A 189 16.16 5.34 2.69
CA GLU A 189 17.21 6.27 3.15
C GLU A 189 16.67 7.69 3.33
N GLY A 190 16.51 8.15 4.57
CA GLY A 190 15.99 9.49 4.86
C GLY A 190 14.47 9.63 4.76
N SER A 191 13.74 8.52 4.67
CA SER A 191 12.27 8.51 4.68
C SER A 191 11.71 9.09 5.99
N VAL A 192 10.70 9.95 5.89
CA VAL A 192 9.98 10.53 7.03
C VAL A 192 9.35 9.45 7.91
N THR A 193 8.86 8.37 7.31
CA THR A 193 8.46 7.16 8.04
C THR A 193 9.38 6.00 7.69
N PRO A 194 10.28 5.60 8.61
CA PRO A 194 11.17 4.47 8.41
C PRO A 194 10.39 3.16 8.17
N ILE A 195 10.90 2.34 7.26
CA ILE A 195 10.39 0.99 7.02
C ILE A 195 10.85 0.09 8.17
N PRO A 196 9.94 -0.59 8.90
CA PRO A 196 10.31 -1.51 9.96
C PRO A 196 11.27 -2.61 9.47
N ASP A 197 12.35 -2.86 10.21
CA ASP A 197 13.35 -3.86 9.83
C ASP A 197 12.79 -5.27 9.69
N VAL A 198 11.72 -5.59 10.42
CA VAL A 198 11.01 -6.88 10.30
C VAL A 198 10.40 -7.08 8.91
N MET A 199 9.95 -6.01 8.25
CA MET A 199 9.44 -6.07 6.87
C MET A 199 10.57 -6.30 5.87
N LYS A 200 11.74 -5.67 6.10
CA LYS A 200 12.93 -5.85 5.26
C LYS A 200 13.42 -7.30 5.33
N LYS A 201 13.50 -7.86 6.55
CA LYS A 201 13.86 -9.26 6.79
C LYS A 201 12.86 -10.23 6.17
N GLU A 202 11.56 -9.92 6.20
CA GLU A 202 10.57 -10.75 5.53
C GLU A 202 10.74 -10.75 4.02
N ALA A 203 10.96 -9.59 3.39
CA ALA A 203 11.24 -9.55 1.95
C ALA A 203 12.51 -10.32 1.60
N GLU A 204 13.58 -10.17 2.37
CA GLU A 204 14.82 -10.95 2.18
C GLU A 204 14.58 -12.45 2.33
N TRP A 205 13.81 -12.87 3.33
CA TRP A 205 13.44 -14.27 3.52
C TRP A 205 12.65 -14.81 2.33
N LEU A 206 11.61 -14.09 1.88
CA LEU A 206 10.80 -14.47 0.72
C LEU A 206 11.65 -14.57 -0.56
N LEU A 207 12.52 -13.58 -0.81
CA LEU A 207 13.38 -13.55 -2.00
C LEU A 207 14.45 -14.64 -2.02
N ASN A 208 14.90 -15.12 -0.86
CA ASN A 208 15.92 -16.16 -0.74
C ASN A 208 15.35 -17.56 -0.47
N SER A 209 14.04 -17.66 -0.23
CA SER A 209 13.39 -18.95 -0.05
C SER A 209 13.42 -19.72 -1.37
N GLU A 210 13.97 -20.93 -1.34
CA GLU A 210 13.92 -21.84 -2.47
C GLU A 210 12.47 -22.29 -2.68
N SER A 211 11.84 -21.82 -3.75
CA SER A 211 10.64 -22.45 -4.29
C SER A 211 11.11 -23.75 -4.96
N TYR A 212 11.32 -24.79 -4.15
CA TYR A 212 11.66 -26.12 -4.66
C TYR A 212 10.53 -26.59 -5.59
N VAL A 213 10.92 -26.83 -6.84
CA VAL A 213 10.15 -27.62 -7.80
C VAL A 213 10.15 -29.05 -7.26
N ILE A 214 8.98 -29.54 -6.81
CA ILE A 214 8.71 -30.99 -6.79
C ILE A 214 8.20 -31.36 -8.17
#